data_AF-K1LLR5-F1
#
_entry.id   AF-K1LLR5-F1
#
_cell.length_a   1.000
_cell.length_b   1.000
_cell.length_c   1.000
_cell.angle_alpha   90.00
_cell.angle_beta   90.00
_cell.angle_gamma   90.00
#
_symmetry.space_group_name_H-M   'P 1'
#
loop_
_entity.id
_entity.type
_entity.pdbx_description
1 polymer ?
#
loop_
_entity_poly.entity_id
_entity_poly.type
_entity_poly.pdbx_seq_one_letter_code
_entity_poly.pdbx_strand_id
1 'polypeptide(L)'
;MGSKRHRSKIILVCLLPLFFGQCINDSPFDAEQEFCSAVQKEEYQSLLPLTDRFLAQLSGNLSDLEKIEKLNDWLSQKTCITHTEVFCVSCMFSLPPQSRVFVTFSNNGQSAHKVLDILMSDPPRVARIFENNFQDN
;
A
#
# COMPACT_ATOMS: atom_id res chain seq x y z
N MET A 1 0.42 -62.18 20.71
CA MET A 1 0.20 -62.30 19.25
C MET A 1 -1.24 -61.96 18.95
N GLY A 2 -1.50 -60.98 18.07
CA GLY A 2 -2.85 -60.55 17.71
C GLY A 2 -2.86 -59.15 17.11
N SER A 3 -2.82 -59.09 15.79
CA SER A 3 -2.53 -57.93 14.93
C SER A 3 -3.79 -57.14 14.52
N LYS A 4 -3.64 -55.81 14.45
CA LYS A 4 -4.23 -54.80 13.54
C LYS A 4 -5.76 -54.74 13.32
N ARG A 5 -6.31 -53.52 13.46
CA ARG A 5 -7.24 -52.95 12.46
C ARG A 5 -7.18 -51.42 12.41
N HIS A 6 -6.73 -50.91 11.26
CA HIS A 6 -6.83 -49.53 10.80
C HIS A 6 -8.29 -49.08 10.65
N ARG A 7 -8.61 -47.83 10.99
CA ARG A 7 -9.63 -46.97 10.35
C ARG A 7 -9.16 -45.51 10.45
N SER A 8 -8.51 -45.01 9.41
CA SER A 8 -9.07 -44.13 8.37
C SER A 8 -9.50 -42.75 8.84
N LYS A 9 -8.73 -41.78 8.35
CA LYS A 9 -8.81 -40.33 8.36
C LYS A 9 -10.21 -39.77 8.06
N ILE A 10 -10.64 -38.76 8.81
CA ILE A 10 -11.60 -37.75 8.34
C ILE A 10 -10.94 -36.39 8.57
N ILE A 11 -10.43 -35.81 7.49
CA ILE A 11 -9.90 -34.45 7.47
C ILE A 11 -11.10 -33.53 7.35
N LEU A 12 -11.36 -32.75 8.41
CA LEU A 12 -12.38 -31.71 8.42
C LEU A 12 -11.85 -30.51 7.65
N VAL A 13 -12.23 -30.40 6.37
CA VAL A 13 -11.92 -29.25 5.52
C VAL A 13 -12.88 -28.11 5.89
N CYS A 14 -12.38 -27.12 6.63
CA CYS A 14 -13.07 -25.85 6.83
C CYS A 14 -13.07 -25.06 5.52
N LEU A 15 -14.17 -25.11 4.78
CA LEU A 15 -14.49 -24.16 3.71
C LEU A 15 -14.85 -22.81 4.35
N LEU A 16 -13.84 -21.95 4.54
CA LEU A 16 -14.08 -20.53 4.77
C LEU A 16 -14.18 -19.84 3.40
N PRO A 17 -15.32 -19.20 3.06
CA PRO A 17 -15.35 -18.29 1.94
C PRO A 17 -14.53 -17.06 2.32
N LEU A 18 -13.30 -16.98 1.81
CA LEU A 18 -12.55 -15.74 1.78
C LEU A 18 -13.33 -14.78 0.89
N PHE A 19 -13.95 -13.78 1.52
CA PHE A 19 -14.46 -12.59 0.84
C PHE A 19 -13.26 -11.88 0.20
N PHE A 20 -12.92 -12.27 -1.02
CA PHE A 20 -12.07 -11.45 -1.88
C PHE A 20 -12.88 -10.21 -2.24
N GLY A 21 -12.59 -9.11 -1.55
CA GLY A 21 -12.98 -7.78 -2.02
C GLY A 21 -12.53 -7.65 -3.49
N GLN A 22 -13.46 -7.26 -4.35
CA GLN A 22 -13.21 -7.11 -5.77
C GLN A 22 -12.12 -6.05 -5.99
N CYS A 23 -10.94 -6.48 -6.45
CA CYS A 23 -9.96 -5.60 -7.06
C CYS A 23 -10.59 -5.02 -8.34
N ILE A 24 -10.70 -3.69 -8.41
CA ILE A 24 -11.19 -2.99 -9.61
C ILE A 24 -10.10 -3.11 -10.69
N ASN A 25 -10.48 -3.65 -11.85
CA ASN A 25 -9.60 -3.95 -12.98
C ASN A 25 -9.26 -2.69 -13.79
N ASP A 26 -8.09 -2.11 -13.56
CA ASP A 26 -7.32 -1.35 -14.55
C ASP A 26 -6.02 -2.12 -14.77
N SER A 27 -5.92 -2.95 -15.82
CA SER A 27 -4.82 -3.92 -16.09
C SER A 27 -3.83 -4.12 -14.91
N PRO A 28 -4.27 -4.78 -13.81
CA PRO A 28 -3.64 -4.66 -12.50
C PRO A 28 -2.24 -5.30 -12.40
N PHE A 29 -1.87 -6.14 -13.36
CA PHE A 29 -0.62 -6.90 -13.31
C PHE A 29 0.63 -6.02 -13.57
N ASP A 30 0.56 -5.08 -14.51
CA ASP A 30 1.73 -4.30 -14.89
C ASP A 30 2.08 -3.24 -13.84
N ALA A 31 1.09 -2.53 -13.31
CA ALA A 31 1.32 -1.49 -12.30
C ALA A 31 1.72 -2.08 -10.94
N GLU A 32 1.16 -3.23 -10.54
CA GLU A 32 1.58 -3.94 -9.33
C GLU A 32 3.02 -4.44 -9.45
N GLN A 33 3.32 -5.13 -10.56
CA GLN A 33 4.65 -5.69 -10.79
C GLN A 33 5.70 -4.58 -10.90
N GLU A 34 5.43 -3.50 -11.62
CA GLU A 34 6.32 -2.34 -11.76
C GLU A 34 6.59 -1.69 -10.39
N PHE A 35 5.55 -1.44 -9.60
CA PHE A 35 5.66 -0.82 -8.29
C PHE A 35 6.50 -1.67 -7.33
N CYS A 36 6.18 -2.95 -7.18
CA CYS A 36 6.90 -3.81 -6.25
C CYS A 36 8.29 -4.22 -6.74
N SER A 37 8.53 -4.24 -8.06
CA SER A 37 9.88 -4.41 -8.61
C SER A 37 10.78 -3.22 -8.27
N ALA A 38 10.26 -1.99 -8.30
CA ALA A 38 11.01 -0.81 -7.88
C ALA A 38 11.34 -0.84 -6.39
N VAL A 39 10.40 -1.28 -5.54
CA VAL A 39 10.65 -1.49 -4.10
C VAL A 39 11.76 -2.51 -3.85
N GLN A 40 11.75 -3.64 -4.57
CA GLN A 40 12.78 -4.68 -4.43
C GLN A 40 14.18 -4.20 -4.81
N LYS A 41 14.27 -3.29 -5.79
CA LYS A 41 15.51 -2.65 -6.23
C LYS A 41 15.91 -1.42 -5.39
N GLU A 42 15.13 -1.10 -4.36
CA GLU A 42 15.29 0.12 -3.53
C GLU A 42 15.21 1.43 -4.34
N GLU A 43 14.61 1.38 -5.53
CA GLU A 43 14.43 2.51 -6.43
C GLU A 43 13.17 3.32 -6.05
N TYR A 44 13.08 3.78 -4.80
CA TYR A 44 11.87 4.43 -4.27
C TYR A 44 11.45 5.69 -5.06
N GLN A 45 12.39 6.37 -5.72
CA GLN A 45 12.07 7.51 -6.57
C GLN A 45 11.23 7.12 -7.80
N SER A 46 11.35 5.88 -8.27
CA SER A 46 10.53 5.35 -9.36
C SER A 46 9.05 5.16 -8.97
N LEU A 47 8.73 5.22 -7.67
CA LEU A 47 7.35 5.12 -7.17
C LEU A 47 6.55 6.42 -7.36
N LEU A 48 7.22 7.57 -7.48
CA LEU A 48 6.58 8.88 -7.68
C LEU A 48 5.65 8.86 -8.91
N PRO A 49 6.13 8.58 -10.14
CA PRO A 49 5.28 8.61 -11.32
C PRO A 49 4.16 7.55 -11.29
N LEU A 50 4.36 6.43 -10.59
CA LEU A 50 3.33 5.38 -10.43
C LEU A 50 2.21 5.85 -9.51
N THR A 51 2.58 6.46 -8.39
CA THR A 51 1.65 6.98 -7.40
C THR A 51 0.91 8.22 -7.94
N ASP A 52 1.62 9.11 -8.64
CA ASP A 52 1.05 10.29 -9.30
C ASP A 52 0.02 9.89 -10.36
N ARG A 53 0.27 8.81 -11.11
CA ARG A 53 -0.69 8.28 -12.09
C ARG A 53 -2.00 7.86 -11.42
N PHE A 54 -1.93 7.20 -10.27
CA PHE A 54 -3.12 6.84 -9.49
C PHE A 54 -3.83 8.10 -8.95
N LEU A 55 -3.09 9.03 -8.35
CA LEU A 55 -3.66 10.26 -7.79
C LEU A 55 -4.35 11.13 -8.85
N ALA A 56 -3.80 11.17 -10.07
CA ALA A 56 -4.39 11.90 -11.20
C ALA A 56 -5.73 11.32 -11.70
N GLN A 57 -6.06 10.07 -11.34
CA GLN A 57 -7.34 9.44 -11.67
C GLN A 57 -8.44 9.76 -10.65
N LEU A 58 -8.09 10.33 -9.50
CA LEU A 58 -9.07 10.68 -8.47
C LEU A 58 -9.93 11.86 -8.91
N SER A 59 -11.23 11.80 -8.62
CA SER A 59 -12.15 12.90 -8.92
C SER A 59 -11.79 14.17 -8.15
N GLY A 60 -11.76 15.31 -8.84
CA GLY A 60 -11.48 16.62 -8.24
C GLY A 60 -12.48 17.02 -7.13
N ASN A 61 -13.70 16.47 -7.16
CA ASN A 61 -14.75 16.74 -6.18
C ASN A 61 -14.56 16.02 -4.84
N LEU A 62 -13.59 15.11 -4.73
CA LEU A 62 -13.28 14.45 -3.46
C LEU A 62 -12.59 15.41 -2.50
N SER A 63 -12.93 15.31 -1.22
CA SER A 63 -12.20 15.98 -0.16
C SER A 63 -10.76 15.48 -0.05
N ASP A 64 -9.90 16.29 0.58
CA ASP A 64 -8.51 15.90 0.84
C ASP A 64 -8.40 14.60 1.64
N LEU A 65 -9.32 14.40 2.60
CA LEU A 65 -9.38 13.17 3.40
C LEU A 65 -9.69 11.97 2.51
N GLU A 66 -10.75 12.03 1.70
CA GLU A 66 -11.14 10.95 0.80
C GLU A 66 -10.05 10.61 -0.22
N LYS A 67 -9.31 11.62 -0.72
CA LYS A 67 -8.18 11.41 -1.63
C LYS A 67 -7.05 10.63 -0.95
N ILE A 68 -6.71 10.99 0.29
CA ILE A 68 -5.65 10.33 1.05
C ILE A 68 -6.08 8.93 1.52
N GLU A 69 -7.34 8.73 1.92
CA GLU A 69 -7.88 7.40 2.23
C GLU A 69 -7.81 6.47 1.00
N LYS A 70 -8.19 6.95 -0.19
CA LYS A 70 -8.05 6.19 -1.43
C LYS A 70 -6.60 5.84 -1.76
N LEU A 71 -5.67 6.76 -1.53
CA LEU A 71 -4.23 6.48 -1.66
C LEU A 71 -3.78 5.41 -0.67
N ASN A 72 -4.19 5.52 0.59
CA ASN A 72 -3.85 4.55 1.62
C ASN A 72 -4.39 3.15 1.28
N ASP A 73 -5.63 3.06 0.81
CA ASP A 73 -6.24 1.81 0.35
C ASP A 73 -5.48 1.22 -0.84
N TRP A 74 -5.16 2.04 -1.85
CA TRP A 74 -4.39 1.59 -3.01
C TRP A 74 -3.00 1.08 -2.66
N LEU A 75 -2.31 1.74 -1.71
CA LEU A 75 -1.03 1.28 -1.18
C LEU A 75 -1.17 -0.01 -0.39
N SER A 76 -2.21 -0.15 0.44
CA SER A 76 -2.43 -1.35 1.26
C SER A 76 -2.68 -2.62 0.43
N GLN A 77 -3.09 -2.46 -0.83
CA GLN A 77 -3.30 -3.57 -1.77
C GLN A 77 -2.01 -4.09 -2.39
N LYS A 78 -0.87 -3.39 -2.20
CA LYS A 78 0.42 -3.79 -2.77
C LYS A 78 1.03 -4.95 -2.00
N THR A 79 1.44 -5.99 -2.72
CA THR A 79 2.02 -7.21 -2.15
C THR A 79 3.36 -6.97 -1.43
N CYS A 80 4.09 -5.92 -1.82
CA CYS A 80 5.32 -5.49 -1.17
C CYS A 80 5.11 -4.48 -0.03
N ILE A 81 3.87 -4.16 0.35
CA ILE A 81 3.54 -3.28 1.47
C ILE A 81 2.96 -4.11 2.62
N THR A 82 3.49 -3.93 3.83
CA THR A 82 3.02 -4.63 5.03
C THR A 82 2.19 -3.76 5.94
N HIS A 83 2.36 -2.44 5.85
CA HIS A 83 1.63 -1.47 6.67
C HIS A 83 1.55 -0.11 5.98
N THR A 84 0.41 0.56 6.13
CA THR A 84 0.21 1.94 5.71
C THR A 84 -0.56 2.69 6.79
N GLU A 85 -0.19 3.95 7.02
CA GLU A 85 -0.82 4.80 8.03
C GLU A 85 -0.89 6.25 7.53
N VAL A 86 -2.06 6.88 7.68
CA VAL A 86 -2.23 8.31 7.40
C VAL A 86 -1.82 9.08 8.64
N PHE A 87 -0.64 9.71 8.61
CA PHE A 87 -0.20 10.56 9.72
C PHE A 87 -0.96 11.87 9.78
N CYS A 88 -1.25 12.44 8.61
CA CYS A 88 -2.02 13.68 8.55
C CYS A 88 -2.61 13.95 7.15
N VAL A 89 -3.68 14.74 7.13
CA VAL A 89 -4.31 15.26 5.91
C VAL A 89 -4.21 16.78 5.91
N SER A 90 -3.63 17.35 4.86
CA SER A 90 -3.47 18.80 4.66
C SER A 90 -2.88 19.53 5.87
N CYS A 91 -1.96 18.89 6.59
CA CYS A 91 -1.45 19.39 7.87
C CYS A 91 -0.22 20.30 7.76
N MET A 92 0.49 20.26 6.64
CA MET A 92 1.65 21.12 6.45
C MET A 92 1.22 22.46 5.87
N PHE A 93 1.50 23.54 6.61
CA PHE A 93 1.28 24.93 6.18
C PHE A 93 2.16 25.28 4.96
N SER A 94 1.66 24.93 3.78
CA SER A 94 2.28 25.18 2.47
C SER A 94 1.19 25.50 1.45
N LEU A 95 1.59 26.00 0.27
CA LEU A 95 0.68 26.36 -0.82
C LEU A 95 1.08 25.58 -2.08
N PRO A 96 0.31 24.56 -2.49
CA PRO A 96 -0.86 23.97 -1.82
C PRO A 96 -0.47 23.17 -0.55
N PRO A 97 -1.43 22.83 0.33
CA PRO A 97 -1.16 22.09 1.56
C PRO A 97 -0.61 20.70 1.26
N GLN A 98 0.08 20.10 2.25
CA GLN A 98 0.59 18.74 2.12
C GLN A 98 0.03 17.81 3.19
N SER A 99 -0.22 16.56 2.78
CA SER A 99 -0.60 15.43 3.60
C SER A 99 0.59 14.48 3.78
N ARG A 100 0.53 13.60 4.78
CA ARG A 100 1.61 12.66 5.08
C ARG A 100 1.10 11.25 5.29
N VAL A 101 1.70 10.30 4.58
CA VAL A 101 1.42 8.87 4.69
C VAL A 101 2.70 8.12 5.03
N PHE A 102 2.65 7.26 6.04
CA PHE A 102 3.71 6.33 6.38
C PHE A 102 3.45 4.99 5.71
N VAL A 103 4.51 4.38 5.18
CA VAL A 103 4.46 3.12 4.46
C VAL A 103 5.61 2.24 4.91
N THR A 104 5.29 1.00 5.28
CA THR A 104 6.29 -0.05 5.50
C THR A 104 6.29 -1.01 4.33
N PHE A 105 7.44 -1.09 3.66
CA PHE A 105 7.68 -2.01 2.57
C PHE A 105 8.37 -3.28 3.08
N SER A 106 8.00 -4.42 2.52
CA SER A 106 8.76 -5.67 2.64
C SER A 106 9.71 -5.80 1.44
N ASN A 107 11.01 -5.87 1.72
CA ASN A 107 12.04 -6.12 0.72
C ASN A 107 12.98 -7.23 1.19
N ASN A 108 12.98 -8.38 0.50
CA ASN A 108 13.86 -9.52 0.80
C ASN A 108 13.89 -9.94 2.28
N GLY A 109 12.75 -9.88 2.96
CA GLY A 109 12.61 -10.22 4.38
C GLY A 109 13.00 -9.11 5.36
N GLN A 110 13.41 -7.95 4.86
CA GLN A 110 13.64 -6.74 5.64
C GLN A 110 12.47 -5.77 5.49
N SER A 111 12.28 -4.92 6.51
CA SER A 111 11.31 -3.83 6.46
C SER A 111 12.01 -2.52 6.12
N ALA A 112 11.45 -1.77 5.18
CA ALA A 112 11.88 -0.42 4.87
C ALA A 112 10.74 0.56 5.16
N HIS A 113 10.98 1.50 6.07
CA HIS A 113 10.01 2.48 6.52
C HIS A 113 10.19 3.79 5.76
N LYS A 114 9.17 4.21 5.03
CA LYS A 114 9.20 5.46 4.27
C LYS A 114 8.00 6.33 4.61
N VAL A 115 8.19 7.63 4.38
CA VAL A 115 7.17 8.65 4.49
C VAL A 115 6.98 9.27 3.11
N LEU A 116 5.72 9.33 2.69
CA LEU A 116 5.28 10.02 1.49
C LEU A 116 4.66 11.35 1.92
N ASP A 117 5.27 12.46 1.49
CA ASP A 117 4.62 13.77 1.55
C ASP A 117 3.84 13.95 0.24
N ILE A 118 2.53 14.21 0.35
CA ILE A 118 1.61 14.37 -0.77
C ILE A 118 1.22 15.83 -0.88
N LEU A 119 1.50 16.44 -2.02
CA LEU A 119 1.05 17.78 -2.35
C LEU A 119 -0.42 17.74 -2.78
N MET A 120 -1.30 18.41 -2.04
CA MET A 120 -2.74 18.47 -2.31
C MET A 120 -3.07 19.53 -3.37
N SER A 121 -2.37 19.46 -4.51
CA SER A 121 -2.73 20.19 -5.72
C SER A 121 -3.95 19.56 -6.41
N ASP A 122 -4.38 20.16 -7.53
CA ASP A 122 -5.37 19.56 -8.43
C ASP A 122 -4.69 19.19 -9.77
N PRO A 123 -4.41 17.89 -10.03
CA PRO A 123 -4.58 16.75 -9.15
C PRO A 123 -3.48 16.66 -8.06
N PRO A 124 -3.67 15.84 -7.00
CA PRO A 124 -2.64 15.60 -5.99
C PRO A 124 -1.43 14.89 -6.59
N ARG A 125 -0.26 15.06 -5.98
CA ARG A 125 0.99 14.37 -6.39
C ARG A 125 1.92 14.12 -5.22
N VAL A 126 2.78 13.12 -5.33
CA VAL A 126 3.84 12.86 -4.36
C VAL A 126 4.91 13.95 -4.49
N ALA A 127 5.15 14.70 -3.42
CA ALA A 127 6.22 15.69 -3.38
C ALA A 127 7.59 15.04 -3.18
N ARG A 128 7.66 14.03 -2.30
CA ARG A 128 8.88 13.29 -1.98
C ARG A 128 8.60 12.00 -1.22
N ILE A 129 9.56 11.09 -1.28
CA ILE A 129 9.64 9.88 -0.46
C ILE A 129 10.95 9.92 0.31
N PHE A 130 10.89 9.74 1.63
CA PHE A 130 12.07 9.78 2.51
C PHE A 130 11.95 8.78 3.66
N GLU A 131 13.05 8.51 4.35
CA GLU A 131 13.06 7.61 5.52
C GLU A 131 12.46 8.28 6.74
N ASN A 132 11.68 7.51 7.51
CA ASN A 132 11.24 7.99 8.81
C ASN A 132 12.40 7.91 9.82
N ASN A 133 13.12 9.01 9.98
CA ASN A 133 14.21 9.11 10.97
C ASN A 133 13.72 9.45 12.39
N PHE A 134 12.40 9.38 12.64
CA PHE A 134 11.89 9.45 14.01
C PHE A 134 12.28 8.16 14.73
N GLN A 135 13.47 8.16 15.32
CA GLN A 135 13.79 7.29 16.44
C GLN A 135 12.79 7.61 17.55
N ASP A 136 11.99 6.61 17.91
CA ASP A 136 11.22 6.58 19.14
C ASP A 136 12.17 6.92 20.30
N ASN A 137 11.98 8.10 20.90
CA ASN A 137 12.46 8.45 22.24
C ASN A 137 11.34 8.19 23.23
#